data_AF-A0A920ETF8-F1
#
_entry.id   AF-A0A920ETF8-F1
#
_cell.length_a   1.000
_cell.length_b   1.000
_cell.length_c   1.000
_cell.angle_alpha   90.00
_cell.angle_beta   90.00
_cell.angle_gamma   90.00
#
_symmetry.space_group_name_H-M   'P 1'
#
loop_
_entity.id
_entity.type
_entity.pdbx_description
1 polymer ?
#
loop_
_entity_poly.entity_id
_entity_poly.type
_entity_poly.pdbx_seq_one_letter_code
_entity_poly.pdbx_strand_id
1 'polypeptide(L)' 'MIGATAHFVTPDLDEGPIITQGVADIRHDMTIDDLIDVGRDVERSVLRARAAVYRTPHFAQRPKTVIFD' A
#
# COMPACT_ATOMS: atom_id res chain seq x y z
N MET A 1 5.78 -8.70 11.38
CA MET A 1 5.45 -8.31 9.99
C MET A 1 5.42 -6.79 9.91
N ILE A 2 5.85 -6.21 8.79
CA ILE A 2 5.70 -4.78 8.44
C ILE A 2 4.89 -4.67 7.13
N GLY A 3 4.25 -3.54 6.88
CA GLY A 3 3.42 -3.36 5.68
C GLY A 3 3.37 -1.94 5.16
N ALA A 4 2.86 -1.79 3.94
CA ALA A 4 2.59 -0.51 3.32
C ALA A 4 1.20 -0.51 2.67
N THR A 5 0.60 0.67 2.57
CA THR A 5 -0.74 0.87 2.01
C THR A 5 -0.69 1.99 0.97
N ALA A 6 -1.17 1.73 -0.24
CA ALA A 6 -1.46 2.77 -1.22
C ALA A 6 -2.94 3.14 -1.12
N HIS A 7 -3.23 4.43 -0.96
CA HIS A 7 -4.59 4.97 -0.94
C HIS A 7 -4.67 6.23 -1.81
N PHE A 8 -5.88 6.63 -2.19
CA PHE A 8 -6.10 7.90 -2.86
C PHE A 8 -5.85 9.08 -1.90
N VAL A 9 -5.42 10.22 -2.43
CA VAL A 9 -5.23 11.43 -1.63
C VAL A 9 -6.59 12.09 -1.39
N THR A 10 -6.88 12.40 -0.13
CA THR A 10 -8.07 13.16 0.31
C THR A 10 -7.65 14.32 1.22
N PRO A 11 -8.52 15.32 1.46
CA PRO A 11 -8.24 16.39 2.43
C PRO A 11 -8.04 15.87 3.86
N ASP A 12 -8.67 14.74 4.19
CA ASP A 12 -8.48 14.04 5.46
C ASP A 12 -7.19 13.21 5.39
N LEU A 13 -6.23 13.53 6.26
CA LEU A 13 -4.90 12.91 6.29
C LEU A 13 -5.01 11.41 6.54
N ASP A 14 -4.43 10.61 5.64
CA ASP A 14 -4.40 9.15 5.68
C ASP A 14 -5.77 8.44 5.66
N GLU A 15 -6.85 9.15 5.31
CA GLU A 15 -8.23 8.59 5.23
C GLU A 15 -8.75 8.42 3.78
N GLY A 16 -7.81 8.24 2.87
CA GLY A 16 -8.13 7.93 1.48
C GLY A 16 -8.67 6.51 1.31
N PRO A 17 -9.56 6.25 0.34
CA PRO A 17 -9.91 4.88 -0.03
C PRO A 17 -8.67 4.08 -0.44
N ILE A 18 -8.51 2.90 0.17
CA ILE A 18 -7.38 1.99 -0.07
C ILE A 18 -7.43 1.46 -1.50
N ILE A 19 -6.28 1.42 -2.16
CA ILE A 19 -6.10 0.86 -3.52
C ILE A 19 -5.50 -0.54 -3.43
N THR A 20 -4.39 -0.68 -2.69
CA THR A 20 -3.68 -1.95 -2.53
C THR A 20 -2.81 -1.92 -1.27
N GLN A 21 -2.51 -3.08 -0.73
CA GLN A 21 -1.74 -3.27 0.49
C GLN A 21 -0.78 -4.44 0.32
N GLY A 22 0.33 -4.38 1.04
CA GLY A 22 1.34 -5.42 1.02
C GLY A 22 2.04 -5.51 2.36
N VAL A 23 2.58 -6.70 2.62
CA VAL A 23 3.27 -7.03 3.87
C VAL A 23 4.55 -7.78 3.60
N ALA A 24 5.50 -7.67 4.52
CA ALA A 24 6.71 -8.48 4.58
C ALA A 24 6.94 -8.99 6.00
N ASP A 25 7.45 -10.22 6.09
CA ASP A 25 7.86 -10.81 7.36
C ASP A 25 9.11 -10.11 7.89
N ILE A 26 9.17 -9.99 9.22
CA ILE A 26 10.33 -9.46 9.94
C ILE A 26 10.68 -10.41 11.07
N ARG A 27 11.93 -10.37 11.49
CA ARG A 27 12.46 -11.18 12.58
C ARG A 27 12.86 -10.30 13.77
N HIS A 28 12.94 -10.92 14.94
CA HIS A 28 13.27 -10.24 16.19
C HIS A 28 14.72 -9.74 16.27
N ASP A 29 15.60 -10.25 15.42
CA ASP A 29 17.03 -9.92 15.35
C ASP A 29 17.36 -8.85 14.30
N MET A 30 16.35 -8.33 13.60
CA MET A 30 16.52 -7.26 12.62
C MET A 30 16.73 -5.91 13.31
N THR A 31 17.66 -5.13 12.79
CA THR A 31 17.93 -3.77 13.23
C THR A 31 16.90 -2.78 12.65
N ILE A 32 16.91 -1.54 13.14
CA ILE A 32 16.04 -0.48 12.60
C ILE A 32 16.36 -0.22 11.12
N ASP A 33 17.63 -0.22 10.74
CA ASP A 33 18.05 0.01 9.36
C ASP A 33 17.54 -1.11 8.43
N ASP A 34 17.59 -2.37 8.89
CA ASP A 34 17.00 -3.50 8.16
C ASP A 34 15.50 -3.31 7.94
N LEU A 35 14.77 -2.82 8.97
CA LEU A 35 13.34 -2.56 8.87
C LEU A 35 13.02 -1.41 7.92
N ILE A 36 13.86 -0.38 7.85
CA ILE A 36 13.71 0.73 6.91
C ILE A 36 13.86 0.23 5.47
N ASP A 37 14.87 -0.61 5.21
CA ASP A 37 15.11 -1.15 3.87
C ASP A 37 13.98 -2.11 3.44
N VAL A 38 13.52 -2.99 4.34
CA VAL A 38 12.32 -3.80 4.08
C VAL A 38 11.09 -2.92 3.85
N GLY A 39 10.91 -1.86 4.64
CA GLY A 39 9.82 -0.91 4.47
C GLY A 39 9.79 -0.27 3.09
N ARG A 40 10.95 0.23 2.62
CA ARG A 40 11.11 0.82 1.28
C ARG A 40 10.76 -0.17 0.16
N ASP A 41 11.14 -1.43 0.31
CA ASP A 41 10.83 -2.47 -0.67
C ASP A 41 9.33 -2.78 -0.71
N VAL A 42 8.69 -2.90 0.45
CA VAL A 42 7.23 -3.10 0.54
C VAL A 42 6.49 -1.90 -0.04
N GLU A 43 6.88 -0.68 0.31
CA GLU A 43 6.32 0.56 -0.25
C GLU A 43 6.42 0.59 -1.78
N ARG A 44 7.61 0.29 -2.33
CA ARG A 44 7.84 0.27 -3.77
C ARG A 44 6.99 -0.81 -4.47
N SER A 45 6.84 -1.98 -3.87
CA SER A 45 6.02 -3.07 -4.40
C SER A 45 4.54 -2.69 -4.45
N VAL A 46 4.00 -2.20 -3.32
CA VAL A 46 2.60 -1.76 -3.18
C VAL A 46 2.30 -0.62 -4.16
N LEU A 47 3.22 0.36 -4.27
CA LEU A 47 3.08 1.47 -5.21
C LEU A 47 3.06 1.01 -6.66
N ARG A 48 3.90 0.04 -7.04
CA ARG A 48 3.91 -0.55 -8.39
C ARG A 48 2.63 -1.32 -8.67
N ALA A 49 2.15 -2.11 -7.72
CA ALA A 49 0.91 -2.87 -7.85
C ALA A 49 -0.30 -1.96 -8.09
N ARG A 50 -0.33 -0.77 -7.47
CA ARG A 50 -1.38 0.24 -7.74
C ARG A 50 -1.49 0.57 -9.24
N ALA A 51 -0.39 0.56 -9.99
CA ALA A 51 -0.40 0.96 -11.40
C ALA A 51 -1.25 0.03 -12.27
N ALA A 52 -1.44 -1.24 -11.86
CA ALA A 52 -2.38 -2.15 -12.50
C ALA A 52 -3.83 -1.69 -12.31
N VAL A 53 -4.18 -1.19 -11.12
CA VAL A 53 -5.53 -0.67 -10.80
C VAL A 53 -5.90 0.54 -11.67
N TYR A 54 -4.95 1.43 -11.93
CA TYR A 54 -5.21 2.58 -12.83
C TYR A 54 -5.45 2.17 -14.30
N ARG A 55 -5.12 0.93 -14.67
CA ARG A 55 -5.33 0.39 -16.03
C ARG A 55 -6.62 -0.40 -16.15
N THR A 56 -7.32 -0.68 -15.05
CA THR A 56 -8.63 -1.32 -15.04
C THR A 56 -9.70 -0.33 -14.61
N PRO A 57 -10.97 -0.57 -14.98
CA PRO A 57 -12.07 0.14 -14.37
C PRO A 57 -11.97 0.00 -12.85
N HIS A 58 -12.16 1.11 -12.13
CA HIS A 58 -12.19 1.13 -10.68
C HIS A 58 -13.17 2.21 -10.21
N PHE A 59 -13.74 2.01 -9.04
CA PHE A 59 -14.64 2.95 -8.40
C PHE A 59 -14.23 3.19 -6.96
N ALA A 60 -13.89 4.44 -6.63
CA ALA A 60 -13.58 4.85 -5.27
C ALA A 60 -14.86 5.38 -4.60
N GLN A 61 -15.34 4.69 -3.56
CA GLN A 61 -16.48 5.10 -2.73
C GLN A 61 -16.10 5.01 -1.28
N ARG A 62 -15.96 6.15 -0.58
CA ARG A 62 -15.51 6.17 0.81
C ARG A 62 -16.29 5.15 1.67
N PRO A 63 -15.59 4.31 2.46
CA PRO A 63 -14.13 4.28 2.69
C PRO A 63 -13.35 3.32 1.77
N LYS A 64 -13.94 2.79 0.70
CA LYS A 64 -13.44 1.64 -0.07
C LYS A 64 -13.17 1.96 -1.54
N THR A 65 -12.37 1.10 -2.18
CA THR A 65 -12.20 1.06 -3.64
C THR A 65 -12.68 -0.29 -4.15
N VAL A 66 -13.46 -0.30 -5.23
CA VAL A 66 -13.82 -1.49 -6.01
C VAL A 66 -12.93 -1.52 -7.24
N ILE A 67 -12.22 -2.63 -7.45
CA ILE A 67 -11.35 -2.87 -8.59
C ILE A 67 -11.97 -4.02 -9.38
N PHE A 68 -12.13 -3.84 -10.69
CA PHE A 68 -12.71 -4.86 -11.57
C PHE A 68 -11.58 -5.63 -12.28
N ASP A 69 -11.76 -6.95 -12.38
CA ASP A 69 -10.82 -7.91 -12.99
C ASP A 69 -11.11 -8.15 -14.48
#